data_AF-A0A953EX51-F1
#
_entry.id   AF-A0A953EX51-F1
#
_cell.length_a   1.000
_cell.length_b   1.000
_cell.length_c   1.000
_cell.angle_alpha   90.00
_cell.angle_beta   90.00
_cell.angle_gamma   90.00
#
_symmetry.space_group_name_H-M   'P 1'
#
loop_
_entity.id
_entity.type
_entity.pdbx_description
1 polymer ?
#
loop_
_entity_poly.entity_id
_entity_poly.type
_entity_poly.pdbx_seq_one_letter_code
_entity_poly.pdbx_strand_id
1 'polypeptide(L)'
;MFRISLAGVVMLVLLRVTIGWHFLYQGIGKLESANFSSSGFLSQAKGPLADRFHELIPDFWGRERLDEKNAIARLDADRAALAQKFTLSESQAALADRVVAARKEQISDFFAENKDDIETYFHELERFEAAKTAPNSELDFQRKRNWDKQQELQAKLKGWVKQLDAWQQEARRELSAVVNKTPDVVPSLLDRSGFSMDQLVTYSNIAIGLCLIAGLFSRLAAFGGALFLLSIVLAQPELPGLYPPAPPAAGRSLIVNKEFVEMMALFALAALPVGRWGGLDFFIHHLVTRPLFGKREQGLS
;
A
#
# COMPACT_ATOMS: atom_id res chain seq x y z
N MET A 1 9.55 -1.20 43.05
CA MET A 1 8.93 0.03 42.50
C MET A 1 9.93 0.63 41.52
N PHE A 2 9.68 0.57 40.21
CA PHE A 2 10.60 1.14 39.22
C PHE A 2 10.46 2.68 39.24
N ARG A 3 11.57 3.39 39.44
CA ARG A 3 11.62 4.86 39.35
C ARG A 3 12.35 5.23 38.06
N ILE A 4 11.69 5.99 37.19
CA ILE A 4 12.28 6.47 35.94
C ILE A 4 12.88 7.85 36.21
N SER A 5 14.13 8.06 35.82
CA SER A 5 14.80 9.35 35.97
C SER A 5 14.22 10.39 35.00
N LEU A 6 14.40 11.68 35.30
CA LEU A 6 14.01 12.76 34.39
C LEU A 6 14.64 12.58 33.01
N ALA A 7 15.93 12.21 32.97
CA ALA A 7 16.63 11.89 31.72
C ALA A 7 15.94 10.75 30.96
N GLY A 8 15.52 9.68 31.64
CA GLY A 8 14.77 8.59 31.03
C GLY A 8 13.44 9.04 30.43
N VAL A 9 12.70 9.91 31.12
CA VAL A 9 11.46 10.51 30.60
C VAL A 9 11.74 11.34 29.34
N VAL A 10 12.75 12.21 29.37
CA VAL A 10 13.13 13.05 28.22
C VAL A 10 13.50 12.18 27.01
N MET A 11 14.32 11.14 27.20
CA MET A 11 14.73 10.24 26.12
C MET A 11 13.54 9.48 25.53
N LEU A 12 12.56 9.07 26.35
CA LEU A 12 11.35 8.40 25.86
C LEU A 12 10.44 9.35 25.08
N VAL A 13 10.34 10.62 25.49
CA VAL A 13 9.60 11.65 24.75
C VAL A 13 10.31 11.93 23.41
N LEU A 14 11.63 12.07 23.40
CA LEU A 14 12.40 12.25 22.17
C LEU A 14 12.23 11.06 21.23
N LEU A 15 12.36 9.83 21.72
CA LEU A 15 12.12 8.61 20.95
C LEU A 15 10.73 8.60 20.31
N ARG A 16 9.69 8.95 21.08
CA ARG A 16 8.31 9.07 20.58
C ARG A 16 8.20 10.08 19.44
N VAL A 17 8.76 11.27 19.61
CA VAL A 17 8.72 12.34 18.60
C VAL A 17 9.51 11.95 17.36
N THR A 18 10.70 11.36 17.51
CA THR A 18 11.54 10.92 16.38
C THR A 18 10.85 9.83 15.55
N ILE A 19 10.27 8.81 16.19
CA ILE A 19 9.51 7.78 15.48
C ILE A 19 8.27 8.38 14.81
N GLY A 20 7.55 9.26 15.52
CA GLY A 20 6.41 9.98 14.94
C GLY A 20 6.78 10.79 13.71
N TRP A 21 7.93 11.46 13.74
CA TRP A 21 8.48 12.19 12.59
C TRP A 21 8.79 11.28 11.41
N HIS A 22 9.38 10.11 11.67
CA HIS A 22 9.68 9.13 10.63
C HIS A 22 8.42 8.63 9.93
N PHE A 23 7.37 8.25 10.68
CA PHE A 23 6.07 7.85 10.13
C PHE A 23 5.41 8.98 9.32
N LEU A 24 5.40 10.20 9.86
CA LEU A 24 4.81 11.35 9.19
C LEU A 24 5.52 11.65 7.87
N TYR A 25 6.85 11.70 7.89
CA TYR A 25 7.67 11.93 6.70
C TYR A 25 7.43 10.87 5.63
N GLN A 26 7.38 9.59 6.03
CA GLN A 26 7.02 8.50 5.13
C GLN A 26 5.61 8.59 4.58
N GLY A 27 4.66 9.16 5.32
CA GLY A 27 3.28 9.37 4.88
C GLY A 27 3.17 10.52 3.89
N ILE A 28 3.80 11.67 4.18
CA ILE A 28 3.81 12.85 3.32
C ILE A 28 4.48 12.54 1.97
N GLY A 29 5.63 11.86 1.97
CA GLY A 29 6.30 11.48 0.73
C GLY A 29 5.45 10.57 -0.17
N LYS A 30 4.55 9.76 0.42
CA LYS A 30 3.58 8.95 -0.34
C LYS A 30 2.44 9.79 -0.90
N LEU A 31 1.99 10.80 -0.15
CA LEU A 31 0.94 11.72 -0.59
C LEU A 31 1.39 12.61 -1.75
N GLU A 32 2.65 13.06 -1.75
CA GLU A 32 3.23 13.85 -2.83
C GLU A 32 3.50 13.02 -4.10
N SER A 33 3.63 11.71 -3.94
CA SER A 33 3.83 10.78 -5.05
C SER A 33 2.49 10.46 -5.71
N ALA A 34 2.16 11.15 -6.80
CA ALA A 34 0.89 10.99 -7.54
C ALA A 34 0.56 9.53 -7.97
N ASN A 35 1.57 8.64 -8.01
CA ASN A 35 1.45 7.24 -8.39
C ASN A 35 2.00 6.27 -7.32
N PHE A 36 1.98 6.65 -6.03
CA PHE A 36 2.42 5.72 -4.98
C PHE A 36 1.58 4.44 -5.03
N SER A 37 2.26 3.29 -4.97
CA SER A 37 1.60 2.01 -4.79
C SER A 37 2.42 1.05 -3.94
N SER A 38 1.75 0.38 -3.01
CA SER A 38 2.30 -0.67 -2.15
C SER A 38 2.53 -1.99 -2.90
N SER A 39 1.94 -2.16 -4.09
CA SER A 39 2.06 -3.36 -4.91
C SER A 39 3.50 -3.76 -5.20
N GLY A 40 4.41 -2.80 -5.40
CA GLY A 40 5.83 -3.10 -5.63
C GLY A 40 6.61 -3.58 -4.40
N PHE A 41 6.14 -3.25 -3.20
CA PHE A 41 6.65 -3.79 -1.95
C PHE A 41 6.07 -5.18 -1.69
N LEU A 42 4.74 -5.30 -1.81
CA LEU A 42 4.01 -6.55 -1.58
C LEU A 42 4.42 -7.64 -2.59
N SER A 43 4.74 -7.29 -3.84
CA SER A 43 5.17 -8.25 -4.87
C SER A 43 6.54 -8.86 -4.59
N GLN A 44 7.29 -8.24 -3.66
CA GLN A 44 8.57 -8.71 -3.19
C GLN A 44 8.45 -9.41 -1.82
N ALA A 45 7.24 -9.73 -1.37
CA ALA A 45 7.04 -10.47 -0.15
C ALA A 45 7.72 -11.84 -0.24
N LYS A 46 8.33 -12.29 0.87
CA LYS A 46 9.10 -13.54 0.93
C LYS A 46 8.85 -14.28 2.23
N GLY A 47 9.20 -15.56 2.24
CA GLY A 47 8.97 -16.44 3.39
C GLY A 47 7.55 -17.03 3.42
N PRO A 48 7.14 -17.62 4.56
CA PRO A 48 5.95 -18.48 4.63
C PRO A 48 4.63 -17.74 4.42
N LEU A 49 4.61 -16.42 4.59
CA LEU A 49 3.42 -15.58 4.40
C LEU A 49 3.39 -14.87 3.04
N ALA A 50 4.37 -15.10 2.15
CA ALA A 50 4.48 -14.37 0.89
C ALA A 50 3.18 -14.40 0.07
N ASP A 51 2.56 -15.57 -0.08
CA ASP A 51 1.33 -15.72 -0.85
C ASP A 51 0.16 -14.91 -0.26
N ARG A 52 0.08 -14.77 1.08
CA ARG A 52 -0.92 -13.93 1.74
C ARG A 52 -0.74 -12.44 1.45
N PHE A 53 0.49 -11.99 1.29
CA PHE A 53 0.77 -10.61 0.91
C PHE A 53 0.54 -10.37 -0.59
N HIS A 54 0.83 -11.36 -1.43
CA HIS A 54 0.52 -11.30 -2.86
C HIS A 54 -1.01 -11.24 -3.11
N GLU A 55 -1.82 -11.92 -2.30
CA GLU A 55 -3.30 -11.86 -2.34
C GLU A 55 -3.84 -10.44 -2.09
N LEU A 56 -3.08 -9.56 -1.42
CA LEU A 56 -3.48 -8.16 -1.19
C LEU A 56 -3.30 -7.28 -2.43
N ILE A 57 -2.58 -7.76 -3.45
CA ILE A 57 -2.37 -7.03 -4.70
C ILE A 57 -3.51 -7.38 -5.65
N PRO A 58 -4.34 -6.39 -6.04
CA PRO A 58 -5.40 -6.63 -7.01
C PRO A 58 -4.80 -7.09 -8.34
N ASP A 59 -5.33 -8.20 -8.85
CA ASP A 59 -4.91 -8.77 -10.13
C ASP A 59 -3.39 -8.97 -10.25
N PHE A 60 -2.77 -9.57 -9.20
CA PHE A 60 -1.32 -9.78 -9.11
C PHE A 60 -0.71 -10.42 -10.37
N TRP A 61 -1.43 -11.35 -11.00
CA TRP A 61 -0.98 -12.04 -12.21
C TRP A 61 -1.57 -11.49 -13.53
N GLY A 62 -2.35 -10.40 -13.47
CA GLY A 62 -2.88 -9.75 -14.67
C GLY A 62 -3.99 -10.50 -15.38
N ARG A 63 -4.65 -11.47 -14.74
CA ARG A 63 -5.71 -12.28 -15.36
C ARG A 63 -6.92 -11.43 -15.74
N GLU A 64 -7.20 -10.36 -15.01
CA GLU A 64 -8.30 -9.45 -15.34
C GLU A 64 -7.87 -8.36 -16.33
N ARG A 65 -6.67 -7.81 -16.18
CA ARG A 65 -6.15 -6.72 -17.02
C ARG A 65 -5.68 -7.20 -18.39
N LEU A 66 -5.13 -8.41 -18.50
CA LEU A 66 -4.75 -9.05 -19.77
C LEU A 66 -5.91 -9.86 -20.36
N ASP A 67 -7.13 -9.36 -20.21
CA ASP A 67 -8.31 -9.87 -20.92
C ASP A 67 -8.90 -8.74 -21.76
N GLU A 68 -8.97 -8.96 -23.07
CA GLU A 68 -9.41 -7.95 -24.04
C GLU A 68 -10.83 -7.45 -23.72
N LYS A 69 -11.74 -8.36 -23.35
CA LYS A 69 -13.13 -8.01 -23.05
C LYS A 69 -13.21 -7.11 -21.83
N ASN A 70 -12.45 -7.42 -20.78
CA ASN A 70 -12.38 -6.60 -19.57
C ASN A 70 -11.74 -5.24 -19.83
N ALA A 71 -10.68 -5.17 -20.64
CA ALA A 71 -10.04 -3.93 -21.02
C ALA A 71 -11.00 -3.01 -21.80
N ILE A 72 -11.74 -3.57 -22.76
CA ILE A 72 -12.79 -2.87 -23.52
C ILE A 72 -13.94 -2.44 -22.61
N ALA A 73 -14.40 -3.32 -21.72
CA ALA A 73 -15.50 -3.04 -20.79
C ALA A 73 -15.18 -1.91 -19.81
N ARG A 74 -13.90 -1.73 -19.42
CA ARG A 74 -13.46 -0.60 -18.61
C ARG A 74 -13.64 0.73 -19.34
N LEU A 75 -13.33 0.80 -20.64
CA LEU A 75 -13.57 2.00 -21.45
C LEU A 75 -15.08 2.30 -21.57
N ASP A 76 -15.91 1.27 -21.73
CA ASP A 76 -17.37 1.43 -21.75
C ASP A 76 -17.92 1.92 -20.41
N ALA A 77 -17.40 1.40 -19.30
CA ALA A 77 -17.76 1.87 -17.96
C ALA A 77 -17.36 3.33 -17.75
N ASP A 78 -16.18 3.72 -18.22
CA ASP A 78 -15.66 5.08 -18.17
C ASP A 78 -16.57 6.05 -18.96
N ARG A 79 -16.98 5.67 -20.17
CA ARG A 79 -17.97 6.41 -20.97
C ARG A 79 -19.33 6.50 -20.28
N ALA A 80 -19.85 5.37 -19.78
CA ALA A 80 -21.16 5.33 -19.15
C ALA A 80 -21.22 6.21 -17.90
N ALA A 81 -20.16 6.23 -17.10
CA ALA A 81 -20.10 7.07 -15.91
C ALA A 81 -19.93 8.57 -16.25
N LEU A 82 -19.34 8.92 -17.40
CA LEU A 82 -19.38 10.29 -17.92
C LEU A 82 -20.84 10.74 -18.18
N ALA A 83 -21.62 9.91 -18.87
CA ALA A 83 -23.02 10.20 -19.19
C ALA A 83 -23.93 10.23 -17.95
N GLN A 84 -23.59 9.48 -16.89
CA GLN A 84 -24.32 9.55 -15.62
C GLN A 84 -24.04 10.83 -14.84
N LYS A 85 -22.80 11.34 -14.88
CA LYS A 85 -22.38 12.51 -14.11
C LYS A 85 -22.67 13.84 -14.81
N PHE A 86 -22.71 13.85 -16.13
CA PHE A 86 -22.87 15.07 -16.93
C PHE A 86 -23.98 14.94 -17.96
N THR A 87 -24.74 16.03 -18.14
CA THR A 87 -25.70 16.15 -19.24
C THR A 87 -24.95 16.51 -20.51
N LEU A 88 -24.68 15.51 -21.36
CA LEU A 88 -23.94 15.68 -22.61
C LEU A 88 -24.86 16.18 -23.72
N SER A 89 -24.40 17.14 -24.54
CA SER A 89 -25.05 17.44 -25.81
C SER A 89 -24.87 16.27 -26.79
N GLU A 90 -25.69 16.22 -27.85
CA GLU A 90 -25.56 15.20 -28.90
C GLU A 90 -24.17 15.21 -29.56
N SER A 91 -23.59 16.39 -29.76
CA SER A 91 -22.24 16.55 -30.31
C SER A 91 -21.14 16.07 -29.35
N GLN A 92 -21.31 16.29 -28.04
CA GLN A 92 -20.38 15.81 -27.02
C GLN A 92 -20.47 14.29 -26.85
N ALA A 93 -21.68 13.73 -26.86
CA ALA A 93 -21.88 12.29 -26.81
C ALA A 93 -21.23 11.58 -28.02
N ALA A 94 -21.44 12.11 -29.23
CA ALA A 94 -20.81 11.57 -30.44
C ALA A 94 -19.29 11.66 -30.41
N LEU A 95 -18.71 12.72 -29.83
CA LEU A 95 -17.26 12.86 -29.70
C LEU A 95 -16.69 11.90 -28.65
N ALA A 96 -17.36 11.73 -27.51
CA ALA A 96 -16.98 10.75 -26.49
C ALA A 96 -17.02 9.32 -27.03
N ASP A 97 -18.03 8.98 -27.84
CA ASP A 97 -18.16 7.66 -28.45
C ASP A 97 -17.04 7.38 -29.46
N ARG A 98 -16.61 8.40 -30.22
CA ARG A 98 -15.45 8.28 -31.13
C ARG A 98 -14.14 8.05 -30.37
N VAL A 99 -13.92 8.77 -29.27
CA VAL A 99 -12.73 8.57 -28.41
C VAL A 99 -12.68 7.12 -27.92
N VAL A 100 -13.78 6.62 -27.37
CA VAL A 100 -13.85 5.25 -26.86
C VAL A 100 -13.67 4.22 -27.98
N ALA A 101 -14.31 4.43 -29.13
CA ALA A 101 -14.19 3.51 -30.27
C ALA A 101 -12.74 3.40 -30.77
N ALA A 102 -12.04 4.53 -30.94
CA ALA A 102 -10.63 4.54 -31.36
C ALA A 102 -9.72 3.82 -30.34
N ARG A 103 -9.98 4.01 -29.04
CA ARG A 103 -9.20 3.34 -27.97
C ARG A 103 -9.50 1.84 -27.91
N LYS A 104 -10.72 1.41 -28.20
CA LYS A 104 -11.07 -0.02 -28.30
C LYS A 104 -10.35 -0.70 -29.45
N GLU A 105 -10.28 -0.07 -30.61
CA GLU A 105 -9.52 -0.58 -31.76
C GLU A 105 -8.03 -0.72 -31.41
N GLN A 106 -7.45 0.31 -30.79
CA GLN A 106 -6.06 0.27 -30.32
C GLN A 106 -5.79 -0.87 -29.32
N ILE A 107 -6.72 -1.15 -28.40
CA ILE A 107 -6.60 -2.27 -27.46
C ILE A 107 -6.74 -3.60 -28.21
N SER A 108 -7.70 -3.74 -29.11
CA SER A 108 -7.90 -4.95 -29.92
C SER A 108 -6.64 -5.27 -30.74
N ASP A 109 -6.05 -4.27 -31.40
CA ASP A 109 -4.81 -4.42 -32.17
C ASP A 109 -3.65 -4.85 -31.26
N PHE A 110 -3.53 -4.25 -30.08
CA PHE A 110 -2.52 -4.67 -29.10
C PHE A 110 -2.67 -6.14 -28.70
N PHE A 111 -3.88 -6.59 -28.41
CA PHE A 111 -4.12 -8.00 -28.07
C PHE A 111 -3.88 -8.93 -29.25
N ALA A 112 -4.19 -8.50 -30.48
CA ALA A 112 -3.90 -9.26 -31.69
C ALA A 112 -2.38 -9.39 -31.94
N GLU A 113 -1.62 -8.30 -31.76
CA GLU A 113 -0.16 -8.27 -31.91
C GLU A 113 0.57 -9.06 -30.83
N ASN A 114 0.08 -9.03 -29.58
CA ASN A 114 0.73 -9.66 -28.42
C ASN A 114 0.13 -11.03 -28.07
N LYS A 115 -0.76 -11.58 -28.90
CA LYS A 115 -1.53 -12.79 -28.59
C LYS A 115 -0.64 -13.96 -28.17
N ASP A 116 0.34 -14.31 -29.00
CA ASP A 116 1.21 -15.47 -28.78
C ASP A 116 2.07 -15.30 -27.52
N ASP A 117 2.52 -14.08 -27.23
CA ASP A 117 3.31 -13.77 -26.04
C ASP A 117 2.48 -13.82 -24.76
N ILE A 118 1.23 -13.35 -24.81
CA ILE A 118 0.28 -13.40 -23.67
C ILE A 118 -0.14 -14.85 -23.39
N GLU A 119 -0.43 -15.64 -24.43
CA GLU A 119 -0.71 -17.07 -24.29
C GLU A 119 0.50 -17.82 -23.70
N THR A 120 1.70 -17.53 -24.19
CA THR A 120 2.95 -18.08 -23.66
C THR A 120 3.15 -17.70 -22.19
N TYR A 121 2.88 -16.44 -21.83
CA TYR A 121 2.94 -15.96 -20.45
C TYR A 121 2.01 -16.76 -19.53
N PHE A 122 0.76 -17.00 -19.92
CA PHE A 122 -0.16 -17.78 -19.10
C PHE A 122 0.24 -19.25 -18.98
N HIS A 123 0.77 -19.86 -20.05
CA HIS A 123 1.33 -21.21 -19.96
C HIS A 123 2.58 -21.29 -19.06
N GLU A 124 3.45 -20.28 -19.09
CA GLU A 124 4.58 -20.19 -18.17
C GLU A 124 4.12 -19.99 -16.72
N LEU A 125 3.06 -19.21 -16.51
CA LEU A 125 2.46 -18.98 -15.20
C LEU A 125 1.88 -20.27 -14.62
N GLU A 126 1.12 -21.04 -15.40
CA GLU A 126 0.58 -22.34 -14.97
C GLU A 126 1.70 -23.31 -14.55
N ARG A 127 2.77 -23.38 -15.35
CA ARG A 127 3.95 -24.20 -15.02
C ARG A 127 4.64 -23.73 -13.74
N PHE A 128 4.71 -22.41 -13.53
CA PHE A 128 5.28 -21.81 -12.33
C PHE A 128 4.44 -22.12 -11.09
N GLU A 129 3.12 -21.95 -11.16
CA GLU A 129 2.18 -22.28 -10.09
C GLU A 129 2.29 -23.77 -9.71
N ALA A 130 2.34 -24.67 -10.69
CA ALA A 130 2.57 -26.09 -10.46
C ALA A 130 3.93 -26.37 -9.79
N ALA A 131 5.00 -25.72 -10.24
CA ALA A 131 6.34 -25.90 -9.67
C ALA A 131 6.46 -25.45 -8.20
N LYS A 132 5.71 -24.43 -7.78
CA LYS A 132 5.65 -24.00 -6.37
C LYS A 132 5.06 -25.07 -5.44
N THR A 133 4.14 -25.88 -5.95
CA THR A 133 3.48 -26.95 -5.18
C THR A 133 4.25 -28.27 -5.17
N ALA A 134 5.35 -28.38 -5.94
CA ALA A 134 6.13 -29.60 -6.03
C ALA A 134 6.83 -29.93 -4.67
N PRO A 135 7.01 -31.21 -4.31
CA PRO A 135 7.62 -31.60 -3.03
C PRO A 135 9.04 -31.07 -2.80
N ASN A 136 9.76 -30.72 -3.86
CA ASN A 136 11.13 -30.21 -3.81
C ASN A 136 11.20 -28.68 -3.95
N SER A 137 10.06 -27.97 -3.98
CA SER A 137 10.01 -26.52 -4.19
C SER A 137 10.75 -25.73 -3.12
N GLU A 138 10.90 -26.31 -1.93
CA GLU A 138 11.60 -25.70 -0.79
C GLU A 138 13.13 -25.85 -0.84
N LEU A 139 13.70 -26.58 -1.79
CA LEU A 139 15.16 -26.67 -1.93
C LEU A 139 15.75 -25.32 -2.34
N ASP A 140 16.94 -24.96 -1.84
CA ASP A 140 17.53 -23.62 -2.02
C ASP A 140 17.64 -23.18 -3.50
N PHE A 141 18.05 -24.09 -4.38
CA PHE A 141 18.13 -23.79 -5.81
C PHE A 141 16.75 -23.60 -6.46
N GLN A 142 15.71 -24.30 -5.96
CA GLN A 142 14.33 -24.12 -6.43
C GLN A 142 13.73 -22.82 -5.90
N ARG A 143 14.02 -22.42 -4.65
CA ARG A 143 13.62 -21.11 -4.11
C ARG A 143 14.16 -19.97 -4.97
N LYS A 144 15.44 -20.05 -5.34
CA LYS A 144 16.06 -19.09 -6.25
C LYS A 144 15.38 -19.08 -7.62
N ARG A 145 15.22 -20.26 -8.23
CA ARG A 145 14.59 -20.39 -9.55
C ARG A 145 13.15 -19.87 -9.56
N ASN A 146 12.37 -20.19 -8.54
CA ASN A 146 10.98 -19.76 -8.40
C ASN A 146 10.91 -18.23 -8.24
N TRP A 147 11.78 -17.65 -7.42
CA TRP A 147 11.87 -16.20 -7.30
C TRP A 147 12.25 -15.53 -8.63
N ASP A 148 13.33 -16.00 -9.27
CA ASP A 148 13.81 -15.43 -10.53
C ASP A 148 12.71 -15.53 -11.60
N LYS A 149 11.95 -16.64 -11.65
CA LYS A 149 10.82 -16.80 -12.56
C LYS A 149 9.64 -15.88 -12.20
N GLN A 150 9.33 -15.69 -10.92
CA GLN A 150 8.32 -14.72 -10.48
C GLN A 150 8.68 -13.30 -10.95
N GLN A 151 9.94 -12.90 -10.78
CA GLN A 151 10.41 -11.57 -11.22
C GLN A 151 10.34 -11.43 -12.74
N GLU A 152 10.70 -12.47 -13.50
CA GLU A 152 10.56 -12.50 -14.96
C GLU A 152 9.11 -12.33 -15.41
N LEU A 153 8.18 -13.12 -14.85
CA LEU A 153 6.75 -13.06 -15.16
C LEU A 153 6.15 -11.70 -14.80
N GLN A 154 6.46 -11.18 -13.61
CA GLN A 154 6.02 -9.85 -13.16
C GLN A 154 6.58 -8.73 -14.04
N ALA A 155 7.82 -8.85 -14.54
CA ALA A 155 8.41 -7.88 -15.45
C ALA A 155 7.70 -7.86 -16.82
N LYS A 156 7.40 -9.04 -17.39
CA LYS A 156 6.61 -9.15 -18.64
C LYS A 156 5.23 -8.53 -18.46
N LEU A 157 4.50 -8.97 -17.42
CA LEU A 157 3.18 -8.46 -17.08
C LEU A 157 3.16 -6.94 -16.95
N LYS A 158 4.11 -6.38 -16.19
CA LYS A 158 4.19 -4.94 -15.94
C LYS A 158 4.38 -4.15 -17.23
N GLY A 159 5.08 -4.69 -18.23
CA GLY A 159 5.23 -4.05 -19.54
C GLY A 159 3.88 -3.81 -20.21
N TRP A 160 3.11 -4.89 -20.39
CA TRP A 160 1.78 -4.84 -21.02
C TRP A 160 0.77 -4.04 -20.21
N VAL A 161 0.67 -4.30 -18.90
CA VAL A 161 -0.29 -3.60 -18.03
C VAL A 161 -0.02 -2.11 -17.98
N LYS A 162 1.25 -1.69 -17.94
CA LYS A 162 1.59 -0.26 -17.96
C LYS A 162 1.09 0.43 -19.24
N GLN A 163 1.15 -0.25 -20.38
CA GLN A 163 0.66 0.28 -21.65
C GLN A 163 -0.86 0.39 -21.67
N LEU A 164 -1.57 -0.68 -21.24
CA LEU A 164 -3.03 -0.66 -21.11
C LEU A 164 -3.53 0.41 -20.14
N ASP A 165 -2.90 0.53 -18.96
CA ASP A 165 -3.22 1.55 -17.97
C ASP A 165 -2.97 2.97 -18.51
N ALA A 166 -1.89 3.17 -19.28
CA ALA A 166 -1.57 4.45 -19.89
C ALA A 166 -2.64 4.86 -20.91
N TRP A 167 -3.07 3.95 -21.79
CA TRP A 167 -4.15 4.21 -22.74
C TRP A 167 -5.49 4.45 -22.05
N GLN A 168 -5.78 3.72 -20.97
CA GLN A 168 -6.98 3.98 -20.18
C GLN A 168 -6.94 5.39 -19.56
N GLN A 169 -5.81 5.80 -18.99
CA GLN A 169 -5.65 7.15 -18.44
C GLN A 169 -5.75 8.24 -19.52
N GLU A 170 -5.21 7.99 -20.71
CA GLU A 170 -5.31 8.88 -21.86
C GLU A 170 -6.76 9.03 -22.33
N ALA A 171 -7.49 7.91 -22.47
CA ALA A 171 -8.91 7.91 -22.80
C ALA A 171 -9.73 8.71 -21.77
N ARG A 172 -9.44 8.55 -20.47
CA ARG A 172 -10.10 9.32 -19.40
C ARG A 172 -9.82 10.82 -19.50
N ARG A 173 -8.59 11.21 -19.85
CA ARG A 173 -8.22 12.62 -20.09
C ARG A 173 -9.01 13.19 -21.27
N GLU A 174 -9.04 12.47 -22.39
CA GLU A 174 -9.79 12.89 -23.58
C GLU A 174 -11.29 13.00 -23.29
N LEU A 175 -11.87 12.01 -22.61
CA LEU A 175 -13.28 12.04 -22.18
C LEU A 175 -13.57 13.23 -21.27
N SER A 176 -12.66 13.58 -20.34
CA SER A 176 -12.84 14.75 -19.48
C SER A 176 -12.79 16.07 -20.26
N ALA A 177 -11.95 16.15 -21.31
CA ALA A 177 -11.84 17.31 -22.18
C ALA A 177 -13.08 17.56 -23.05
N VAL A 178 -13.90 16.52 -23.29
CA VAL A 178 -15.20 16.65 -23.99
C VAL A 178 -16.20 17.49 -23.19
N VAL A 179 -16.13 17.40 -21.86
CA VAL A 179 -17.09 18.04 -20.95
C VAL A 179 -16.55 19.36 -20.38
N ASN A 180 -15.32 19.39 -19.87
CA ASN A 180 -14.71 20.56 -19.24
C ASN A 180 -13.48 21.05 -20.00
N LYS A 181 -13.39 22.37 -20.22
CA LYS A 181 -12.20 23.02 -20.81
C LYS A 181 -11.02 23.20 -19.84
N THR A 182 -11.22 22.98 -18.54
CA THR A 182 -10.16 23.10 -17.52
C THR A 182 -9.59 21.72 -17.19
N PRO A 183 -8.29 21.48 -17.45
CA PRO A 183 -7.61 20.21 -17.24
C PRO A 183 -7.14 20.03 -15.78
N ASP A 184 -7.86 20.58 -14.80
CA ASP A 184 -7.41 20.48 -13.41
C ASP A 184 -7.80 19.13 -12.84
N VAL A 185 -6.77 18.28 -12.78
CA VAL A 185 -6.71 16.97 -12.13
C VAL A 185 -7.86 16.09 -12.62
N VAL A 186 -7.60 15.21 -13.60
CA VAL A 186 -8.50 14.10 -13.95
C VAL A 186 -9.03 13.55 -12.64
N PRO A 187 -10.27 13.87 -12.23
CA PRO A 187 -10.68 13.35 -10.96
C PRO A 187 -10.76 11.85 -11.20
N SER A 188 -10.64 11.12 -10.12
CA SER A 188 -11.25 9.83 -9.88
C SER A 188 -12.77 9.81 -10.21
N LEU A 189 -13.22 10.49 -11.28
CA LEU A 189 -14.59 10.53 -11.81
C LEU A 189 -15.10 9.13 -12.11
N LEU A 190 -14.19 8.17 -12.25
CA LEU A 190 -14.43 6.81 -12.68
C LEU A 190 -13.81 5.79 -11.71
N ASP A 191 -13.33 6.26 -10.55
CA ASP A 191 -12.74 5.41 -9.53
C ASP A 191 -13.87 4.73 -8.76
N ARG A 192 -14.41 3.66 -9.35
CA ARG A 192 -15.27 2.73 -8.65
C ARG A 192 -14.37 1.88 -7.77
N SER A 193 -14.25 2.26 -6.49
CA SER A 193 -14.35 1.37 -5.32
C SER A 193 -13.42 1.76 -4.17
N GLY A 194 -13.99 1.78 -2.96
CA GLY A 194 -13.32 1.42 -1.71
C GLY A 194 -12.19 2.32 -1.21
N PHE A 195 -11.87 2.15 0.06
CA PHE A 195 -10.61 2.62 0.63
C PHE A 195 -9.50 1.70 0.11
N SER A 196 -8.58 2.22 -0.70
CA SER A 196 -7.51 1.40 -1.29
C SER A 196 -6.42 1.06 -0.25
N MET A 197 -5.70 -0.04 -0.45
CA MET A 197 -4.56 -0.40 0.40
C MET A 197 -3.49 0.72 0.41
N ASP A 198 -3.30 1.38 -0.73
CA ASP A 198 -2.34 2.48 -0.86
C ASP A 198 -2.75 3.71 -0.04
N GLN A 199 -4.05 4.01 -0.01
CA GLN A 199 -4.64 5.03 0.86
C GLN A 199 -4.54 4.63 2.33
N LEU A 200 -4.81 3.36 2.67
CA LEU A 200 -4.65 2.84 4.04
C LEU A 200 -3.25 3.09 4.56
N VAL A 201 -2.23 2.64 3.82
CA VAL A 201 -0.82 2.80 4.21
C VAL A 201 -0.43 4.28 4.32
N THR A 202 -0.89 5.12 3.40
CA THR A 202 -0.56 6.54 3.39
C THR A 202 -1.17 7.26 4.58
N TYR A 203 -2.48 7.13 4.78
CA TYR A 203 -3.19 7.82 5.85
C TYR A 203 -2.89 7.23 7.23
N SER A 204 -2.65 5.93 7.35
CA SER A 204 -2.22 5.32 8.62
C SER A 204 -0.90 5.92 9.07
N ASN A 205 0.07 6.08 8.17
CA ASN A 205 1.39 6.62 8.50
C ASN A 205 1.31 8.09 8.94
N ILE A 206 0.52 8.90 8.23
CA ILE A 206 0.28 10.30 8.61
C ILE A 206 -0.39 10.38 9.98
N ALA A 207 -1.48 9.61 10.18
CA ALA A 207 -2.25 9.64 11.42
C ALA A 207 -1.40 9.18 12.62
N ILE A 208 -0.68 8.07 12.50
CA ILE A 208 0.21 7.55 13.54
C ILE A 208 1.33 8.56 13.82
N GLY A 209 1.96 9.11 12.78
CA GLY A 209 3.03 10.10 12.91
C GLY A 209 2.58 11.36 13.66
N LEU A 210 1.45 11.96 13.26
CA LEU A 210 0.88 13.13 13.93
C LEU A 210 0.51 12.83 15.39
N CYS A 211 -0.13 11.69 15.65
CA CYS A 211 -0.51 11.28 17.01
C CYS A 211 0.72 11.10 17.92
N LEU A 212 1.79 10.49 17.41
CA LEU A 212 3.03 10.30 18.15
C LEU A 212 3.78 11.62 18.38
N ILE A 213 3.84 12.53 17.42
CA ILE A 213 4.48 13.85 17.61
C ILE A 213 3.72 14.66 18.65
N ALA A 214 2.41 14.81 18.44
CA ALA A 214 1.49 15.54 19.33
C ALA A 214 1.41 14.90 20.74
N GLY A 215 1.66 13.59 20.82
CA GLY A 215 1.42 12.81 22.04
C GLY A 215 -0.07 12.69 22.36
N LEU A 216 -0.90 12.58 21.31
CA LEU A 216 -2.35 12.37 21.36
C LEU A 216 -2.65 10.90 21.06
N PHE A 217 -3.42 10.23 21.93
CA PHE A 217 -3.67 8.79 21.89
C PHE A 217 -2.38 7.97 21.73
N SER A 218 -1.31 8.41 22.40
CA SER A 218 0.06 7.92 22.17
C SER A 218 0.21 6.41 22.27
N ARG A 219 -0.52 5.76 23.20
CA ARG A 219 -0.50 4.30 23.36
C ARG A 219 -1.15 3.57 22.20
N LEU A 220 -2.30 4.07 21.72
CA LEU A 220 -3.00 3.49 20.57
C LEU A 220 -2.21 3.73 19.28
N ALA A 221 -1.68 4.94 19.10
CA ALA A 221 -0.82 5.27 17.96
C ALA A 221 0.46 4.42 17.95
N ALA A 222 1.10 4.24 19.10
CA ALA A 222 2.30 3.40 19.19
C ALA A 222 1.98 1.92 18.94
N PHE A 223 0.88 1.40 19.50
CA PHE A 223 0.47 0.01 19.26
C PHE A 223 0.07 -0.21 17.79
N GLY A 224 -0.70 0.70 17.19
CA GLY A 224 -1.07 0.64 15.78
C GLY A 224 0.15 0.73 14.86
N GLY A 225 1.09 1.62 15.15
CA GLY A 225 2.37 1.70 14.43
C GLY A 225 3.22 0.45 14.59
N ALA A 226 3.23 -0.17 15.77
CA ALA A 226 3.93 -1.43 15.99
C ALA A 226 3.30 -2.57 15.18
N LEU A 227 1.97 -2.67 15.14
CA LEU A 227 1.27 -3.67 14.31
C LEU A 227 1.49 -3.42 12.80
N PHE A 228 1.53 -2.16 12.38
CA PHE A 228 1.87 -1.81 11.00
C PHE A 228 3.29 -2.28 10.65
N LEU A 229 4.30 -1.95 11.47
CA LEU A 229 5.68 -2.42 11.23
C LEU A 229 5.82 -3.94 11.35
N LEU A 230 5.03 -4.57 12.22
CA LEU A 230 4.96 -6.04 12.26
C LEU A 230 4.52 -6.60 10.91
N SER A 231 3.52 -6.00 10.26
CA SER A 231 3.11 -6.44 8.93
C SER A 231 4.23 -6.27 7.88
N ILE A 232 5.01 -5.19 7.96
CA ILE A 232 6.17 -4.93 7.08
C ILE A 232 7.28 -5.96 7.31
N VAL A 233 7.61 -6.23 8.58
CA VAL A 233 8.60 -7.24 8.97
C VAL A 233 8.16 -8.65 8.53
N LEU A 234 6.88 -8.96 8.65
CA LEU A 234 6.32 -10.25 8.22
C LEU A 234 6.23 -10.40 6.69
N ALA A 235 6.09 -9.30 5.95
CA ALA A 235 6.12 -9.32 4.49
C ALA A 235 7.51 -9.64 3.95
N GLN A 236 8.56 -9.14 4.59
CA GLN A 236 9.96 -9.32 4.15
C GLN A 236 10.89 -9.74 5.30
N PRO A 237 10.69 -10.93 5.89
CA PRO A 237 11.50 -11.38 7.02
C PRO A 237 12.94 -11.68 6.59
N GLU A 238 13.90 -11.25 7.39
CA GLU A 238 15.34 -11.44 7.14
C GLU A 238 15.87 -12.70 7.83
N LEU A 239 15.17 -13.83 7.62
CA LEU A 239 15.60 -15.10 8.19
C LEU A 239 16.76 -15.71 7.38
N PRO A 240 17.74 -16.35 8.05
CA PRO A 240 18.77 -17.14 7.37
C PRO A 240 18.15 -18.20 6.46
N GLY A 241 18.65 -18.30 5.21
CA GLY A 241 18.17 -19.28 4.23
C GLY A 241 16.91 -18.88 3.46
N LEU A 242 16.35 -17.68 3.66
CA LEU A 242 15.31 -17.15 2.79
C LEU A 242 15.89 -16.50 1.53
N TYR A 243 15.24 -16.74 0.39
CA TYR A 243 15.54 -16.09 -0.88
C TYR A 243 14.41 -15.12 -1.24
N PRO A 244 14.71 -13.94 -1.80
CA PRO A 244 16.05 -13.41 -2.09
C PRO A 244 16.80 -13.01 -0.81
N PRO A 245 18.15 -13.08 -0.81
CA PRO A 245 18.95 -12.58 0.29
C PRO A 245 18.77 -11.06 0.43
N ALA A 246 19.02 -10.53 1.64
CA ALA A 246 18.98 -9.10 1.88
C ALA A 246 19.99 -8.37 0.96
N PRO A 247 19.64 -7.18 0.43
CA PRO A 247 20.56 -6.39 -0.40
C PRO A 247 21.85 -6.09 0.38
N PRO A 248 23.04 -6.10 -0.27
CA PRO A 248 24.30 -5.79 0.41
C PRO A 248 24.30 -4.44 1.13
N ALA A 249 23.56 -3.46 0.60
CA ALA A 249 23.42 -2.11 1.16
C ALA A 249 22.64 -2.04 2.48
N ALA A 250 21.83 -3.05 2.80
CA ALA A 250 21.05 -3.10 4.05
C ALA A 250 21.88 -3.60 5.25
N GLY A 251 23.08 -4.12 5.01
CA GLY A 251 23.90 -4.79 6.01
C GLY A 251 23.41 -6.22 6.30
N ARG A 252 24.30 -7.06 6.87
CA ARG A 252 23.92 -8.42 7.31
C ARG A 252 23.15 -8.35 8.63
N SER A 253 21.86 -8.13 8.53
CA SER A 253 20.92 -8.23 9.64
C SER A 253 20.47 -9.70 9.75
N LEU A 254 20.86 -10.37 10.84
CA LEU A 254 20.65 -11.82 10.99
C LEU A 254 19.24 -12.22 11.44
N ILE A 255 18.36 -11.24 11.70
CA ILE A 255 16.92 -11.33 12.06
C ILE A 255 16.39 -9.91 12.35
N VAL A 256 17.24 -9.05 12.93
CA VAL A 256 16.88 -7.72 13.42
C VAL A 256 17.29 -6.66 12.41
N ASN A 257 16.32 -6.13 11.67
CA ASN A 257 16.50 -4.99 10.78
C ASN A 257 16.01 -3.68 11.43
N LYS A 258 16.14 -2.57 10.70
CA LYS A 258 15.76 -1.25 11.20
C LYS A 258 14.26 -1.17 11.53
N GLU A 259 13.41 -1.80 10.73
CA GLU A 259 11.96 -1.90 10.94
C GLU A 259 11.63 -2.68 12.22
N PHE A 260 12.34 -3.77 12.49
CA PHE A 260 12.17 -4.56 13.71
C PHE A 260 12.55 -3.75 14.96
N VAL A 261 13.66 -3.01 14.92
CA VAL A 261 14.08 -2.16 16.04
C VAL A 261 13.05 -1.07 16.31
N GLU A 262 12.54 -0.42 15.27
CA GLU A 262 11.51 0.62 15.39
C GLU A 262 10.18 0.05 15.92
N MET A 263 9.79 -1.15 15.48
CA MET A 263 8.64 -1.88 16.00
C MET A 263 8.78 -2.18 17.51
N MET A 264 9.94 -2.67 17.96
CA MET A 264 10.18 -2.92 19.38
C MET A 264 10.14 -1.63 20.21
N ALA A 265 10.69 -0.53 19.67
CA ALA A 265 10.60 0.77 20.30
C ALA A 265 9.15 1.24 20.44
N LEU A 266 8.31 1.04 19.42
CA LEU A 266 6.89 1.35 19.48
C LEU A 266 6.13 0.48 20.49
N PHE A 267 6.42 -0.82 20.59
CA PHE A 267 5.83 -1.66 21.66
C PHE A 267 6.24 -1.18 23.05
N ALA A 268 7.50 -0.77 23.24
CA ALA A 268 7.95 -0.17 24.49
C ALA A 268 7.21 1.14 24.80
N LEU A 269 7.04 2.02 23.80
CA LEU A 269 6.26 3.25 23.94
C LEU A 269 4.78 2.99 24.23
N ALA A 270 4.18 1.94 23.65
CA ALA A 270 2.80 1.54 23.92
C ALA A 270 2.61 1.04 25.37
N ALA A 271 3.62 0.38 25.94
CA ALA A 271 3.62 -0.08 27.33
C ALA A 271 3.84 1.04 28.36
N LEU A 272 4.38 2.18 27.94
CA LEU A 272 4.76 3.29 28.82
C LEU A 272 3.77 4.46 28.72
N PRO A 273 3.51 5.22 29.80
CA PRO A 273 2.63 6.38 29.77
C PRO A 273 3.32 7.64 29.18
N VAL A 274 4.09 7.51 28.09
CA VAL A 274 4.93 8.60 27.56
C VAL A 274 4.12 9.81 27.10
N GLY A 275 2.89 9.60 26.59
CA GLY A 275 1.97 10.71 26.27
C GLY A 275 1.60 11.58 27.46
N ARG A 276 1.59 11.03 28.68
CA ARG A 276 1.24 11.77 29.91
C ARG A 276 2.41 12.58 30.47
N TRP A 277 3.64 12.29 30.05
CA TRP A 277 4.83 12.99 30.53
C TRP A 277 5.22 14.19 29.66
N GLY A 278 4.85 14.19 28.39
CA GLY A 278 5.22 15.25 27.43
C GLY A 278 4.37 15.23 26.16
N GLY A 279 3.04 15.21 26.31
CA GLY A 279 2.10 15.14 25.19
C GLY A 279 0.70 15.62 25.54
N LEU A 280 -0.16 15.74 24.53
CA LEU A 280 -1.55 16.17 24.67
C LEU A 280 -2.41 15.22 25.52
N ASP A 281 -2.01 13.94 25.63
CA ASP A 281 -2.61 12.95 26.54
C ASP A 281 -2.60 13.41 28.01
N PHE A 282 -1.66 14.29 28.39
CA PHE A 282 -1.68 14.92 29.72
C PHE A 282 -2.98 15.72 29.95
N PHE A 283 -3.35 16.57 28.98
CA PHE A 283 -4.54 17.41 29.08
C PHE A 283 -5.81 16.57 29.02
N ILE A 284 -5.88 15.56 28.14
CA ILE A 284 -7.04 14.65 28.07
C ILE A 284 -7.24 13.92 29.39
N HIS A 285 -6.15 13.43 29.98
CA HIS A 285 -6.23 12.77 31.29
C HIS A 285 -6.72 13.72 32.38
N HIS A 286 -6.26 14.97 32.37
CA HIS A 286 -6.61 15.94 33.41
C HIS A 286 -8.00 16.55 33.25
N LEU A 287 -8.42 16.81 32.01
CA LEU A 287 -9.68 17.49 31.66
C LEU A 287 -10.85 16.54 31.48
N VAL A 288 -10.62 15.29 31.08
CA VAL A 288 -11.69 14.35 30.72
C VAL A 288 -11.65 13.12 31.63
N THR A 289 -10.50 12.45 31.74
CA THR A 289 -10.44 11.15 32.45
C THR A 289 -10.52 11.29 33.97
N ARG A 290 -9.86 12.29 34.56
CA ARG A 290 -9.95 12.58 36.00
C ARG A 290 -11.36 12.95 36.47
N PRO A 291 -12.10 13.87 35.83
CA PRO A 291 -13.44 14.23 36.28
C PRO A 291 -14.50 13.14 36.02
N LEU A 292 -14.35 12.32 34.97
CA LEU A 292 -15.33 11.26 34.65
C LEU A 292 -15.09 9.93 35.39
N PHE A 293 -13.84 9.57 35.66
CA PHE A 293 -13.48 8.27 36.25
C PHE A 293 -12.66 8.37 37.54
N GLY A 294 -12.32 9.58 37.99
CA GLY A 294 -11.75 9.80 39.31
C GLY A 294 -12.79 9.47 40.35
N LYS A 295 -12.65 8.32 41.02
CA LYS A 295 -13.39 8.04 42.24
C LYS A 295 -13.26 9.26 43.15
N ARG A 296 -14.40 9.83 43.53
CA ARG A 296 -14.51 10.67 44.72
C ARG A 296 -14.00 9.82 45.89
N GLU A 297 -12.74 9.94 46.25
CA GLU A 297 -12.32 9.63 47.61
C GLU A 297 -12.91 10.74 48.50
N GLN A 298 -14.20 10.59 48.80
CA GLN A 298 -14.84 11.32 49.89
C GLN A 298 -14.47 10.60 51.18
N GLY A 299 -13.62 11.26 51.96
CA GLY A 299 -13.63 11.27 53.42
C GLY A 299 -13.63 9.93 54.14
N LEU A 300 -12.46 9.53 54.64
CA LEU A 300 -12.37 8.95 55.97
C LEU A 300 -11.50 9.89 56.81
N SER A 301 -12.22 10.77 57.52
CA SER A 301 -11.78 11.43 58.76
C SER A 301 -11.40 10.41 59.82
#